data_AF-A0A7W8FVQ7-F1
#
_entry.id   AF-A0A7W8FVQ7-F1
#
_cell.length_a   1.000
_cell.length_b   1.000
_cell.length_c   1.000
_cell.angle_alpha   90.00
_cell.angle_beta   90.00
_cell.angle_gamma   90.00
#
_symmetry.space_group_name_H-M   'P 1'
#
loop_
_entity.id
_entity.type
_entity.pdbx_description
1 polymer ?
#
loop_
_entity_poly.entity_id
_entity_poly.type
_entity_poly.pdbx_seq_one_letter_code
_entity_poly.pdbx_strand_id
1 'polypeptide(L)'
;MKKLLIVLSFALVLFLGTSLESSAASNTYTVKSGDTLYKISKTHKVSVSNLKTWNKLKSNTIHPKQKLKVKGTAVKTAAKAKAKTPSRSTSSNVVKEFTVSASAYTASCAGCSGITKTGINLKKNPGLKVIAVDPRVIKLGTKVYVDGYGYAVAGDTGGAIKGHKIDVFIPTKSAALKWGRKNVKIKILK
;
A
#
# COMPACT_ATOMS: atom_id res chain seq x y z
N MET A 1 56.25 -53.18 0.94
CA MET A 1 56.59 -53.26 -0.49
C MET A 1 55.31 -53.39 -1.30
N LYS A 2 55.18 -52.57 -2.35
CA LYS A 2 54.29 -52.76 -3.53
C LYS A 2 52.78 -52.58 -3.24
N LYS A 3 51.99 -51.79 -3.96
CA LYS A 3 52.15 -51.00 -5.18
C LYS A 3 51.01 -49.97 -5.20
N LEU A 4 51.33 -48.77 -5.66
CA LEU A 4 50.41 -47.77 -6.18
C LEU A 4 49.73 -48.31 -7.43
N LEU A 5 48.41 -48.21 -7.55
CA LEU A 5 47.68 -48.36 -8.81
C LEU A 5 46.63 -47.24 -8.93
N ILE A 6 46.94 -46.32 -9.84
CA ILE A 6 46.06 -45.30 -10.41
C ILE A 6 45.61 -45.85 -11.76
N VAL A 7 44.30 -46.03 -11.98
CA VAL A 7 43.65 -45.96 -13.32
C VAL A 7 42.12 -45.94 -13.09
N LEU A 8 41.42 -44.84 -13.39
CA LEU A 8 40.88 -44.45 -14.70
C LEU A 8 39.53 -45.11 -14.99
N SER A 9 38.42 -44.39 -14.76
CA SER A 9 37.09 -44.79 -15.26
C SER A 9 36.13 -43.60 -15.36
N PHE A 10 35.73 -43.31 -16.60
CA PHE A 10 34.42 -42.84 -17.05
C PHE A 10 33.88 -41.47 -16.58
N ALA A 11 34.05 -40.49 -17.46
CA ALA A 11 33.07 -39.43 -17.64
C ALA A 11 31.76 -40.05 -18.20
N LEU A 12 30.66 -39.96 -17.45
CA LEU A 12 29.31 -40.01 -18.03
C LEU A 12 28.34 -39.17 -17.18
N VAL A 13 27.80 -38.18 -17.87
CA VAL A 13 26.78 -37.20 -17.50
C VAL A 13 25.61 -37.83 -16.76
N LEU A 14 25.18 -37.22 -15.65
CA LEU A 14 23.75 -37.00 -15.42
C LEU A 14 23.54 -35.80 -14.50
N PHE A 15 23.24 -34.70 -15.17
CA PHE A 15 22.77 -33.44 -14.65
C PHE A 15 21.42 -33.66 -13.94
N LEU A 16 21.43 -34.17 -12.71
CA LEU A 16 20.24 -34.10 -11.84
C LEU A 16 20.20 -32.71 -11.20
N GLY A 17 19.94 -31.71 -12.05
CA GLY A 17 19.34 -30.46 -11.61
C GLY A 17 17.93 -30.79 -11.15
N THR A 18 17.78 -31.24 -9.91
CA THR A 18 16.47 -31.27 -9.25
C THR A 18 16.04 -29.84 -9.05
N SER A 19 15.29 -29.31 -10.02
CA SER A 19 14.48 -28.13 -9.80
C SER A 19 13.52 -28.48 -8.67
N LEU A 20 13.81 -27.98 -7.48
CA LEU A 20 12.86 -27.88 -6.37
C LEU A 20 11.69 -27.05 -6.90
N GLU A 21 10.70 -27.73 -7.48
CA GLU A 21 9.39 -27.19 -7.76
C GLU A 21 8.78 -26.89 -6.40
N SER A 22 9.04 -25.67 -5.91
CA SER A 22 8.34 -25.12 -4.78
C SER A 22 6.89 -25.00 -5.19
N SER A 23 6.10 -26.02 -4.85
CA SER A 23 4.65 -26.01 -4.98
C SER A 23 4.14 -24.87 -4.10
N ALA A 24 3.94 -23.71 -4.73
CA ALA A 24 3.41 -22.54 -4.08
C ALA A 24 1.97 -22.88 -3.69
N ALA A 25 1.78 -23.34 -2.46
CA ALA A 25 0.47 -23.55 -1.86
C ALA A 25 -0.35 -22.27 -2.08
N SER A 26 -1.28 -22.34 -3.03
CA SER A 26 -2.11 -21.19 -3.40
C SER A 26 -3.12 -20.98 -2.28
N ASN A 27 -2.75 -20.13 -1.31
CA ASN A 27 -3.64 -19.72 -0.22
C ASN A 27 -4.81 -18.93 -0.82
N THR A 28 -5.88 -19.66 -1.17
CA THR A 28 -7.13 -19.13 -1.70
C THR A 28 -8.21 -19.12 -0.61
N TYR A 29 -9.16 -18.20 -0.71
CA TYR A 29 -10.27 -18.01 0.20
C TYR A 29 -11.58 -17.99 -0.58
N THR A 30 -12.56 -18.76 -0.15
CA THR A 30 -13.90 -18.77 -0.76
C THR A 30 -14.78 -17.75 -0.04
N VAL A 31 -15.23 -16.73 -0.77
CA VAL A 31 -16.10 -15.65 -0.28
C VAL A 31 -17.42 -16.23 0.25
N LYS A 32 -17.83 -15.83 1.45
CA LYS A 32 -19.11 -16.18 2.08
C LYS A 32 -20.13 -15.05 1.92
N SER A 33 -21.40 -15.36 2.15
CA SER A 33 -22.44 -14.33 2.17
C SER A 33 -22.15 -13.29 3.26
N GLY A 34 -22.20 -12.00 2.92
CA GLY A 34 -21.89 -10.90 3.83
C GLY A 34 -20.41 -10.48 3.93
N ASP A 35 -19.54 -11.10 3.13
CA ASP A 35 -18.13 -10.72 3.04
C ASP A 35 -17.91 -9.45 2.21
N THR A 36 -16.84 -8.73 2.57
CA THR A 36 -16.32 -7.61 1.78
C THR A 36 -14.82 -7.79 1.60
N LEU A 37 -14.25 -7.20 0.55
CA LEU A 37 -12.79 -7.22 0.35
C LEU A 37 -12.05 -6.67 1.57
N TYR A 38 -12.62 -5.70 2.28
CA TYR A 38 -12.03 -5.13 3.50
C TYR A 38 -11.97 -6.14 4.65
N LYS A 39 -13.06 -6.86 4.93
CA LYS A 39 -13.09 -7.90 5.96
C LYS A 39 -12.08 -9.01 5.64
N ILE A 40 -12.08 -9.48 4.39
CA ILE A 40 -11.18 -10.54 3.93
C ILE A 40 -9.72 -10.09 4.02
N SER A 41 -9.40 -8.88 3.53
CA SER A 41 -8.04 -8.36 3.57
C SER A 41 -7.54 -8.20 5.01
N LYS A 42 -8.42 -7.79 5.94
CA LYS A 42 -8.08 -7.67 7.37
C LYS A 42 -7.80 -9.03 8.00
N THR A 43 -8.64 -10.03 7.74
CA THR A 43 -8.46 -11.41 8.23
C THR A 43 -7.16 -12.02 7.75
N HIS A 44 -6.83 -11.80 6.47
CA HIS A 44 -5.62 -12.35 5.86
C HIS A 44 -4.39 -11.44 5.97
N LYS A 45 -4.50 -10.31 6.69
CA LYS A 45 -3.41 -9.33 6.91
C LYS A 45 -2.78 -8.83 5.61
N VAL A 46 -3.59 -8.64 4.57
CA VAL A 46 -3.20 -8.10 3.27
C VAL A 46 -3.98 -6.82 2.98
N SER A 47 -3.52 -6.01 2.02
CA SER A 47 -4.27 -4.83 1.59
C SER A 47 -5.40 -5.23 0.64
N VAL A 48 -6.50 -4.46 0.63
CA VAL A 48 -7.57 -4.63 -0.37
C VAL A 48 -7.00 -4.49 -1.79
N SER A 49 -6.02 -3.60 -1.99
CA SER A 49 -5.32 -3.43 -3.27
C SER A 49 -4.63 -4.72 -3.71
N ASN A 50 -3.82 -5.34 -2.83
CA ASN A 50 -3.14 -6.61 -3.13
C ASN A 50 -4.16 -7.71 -3.43
N LEU A 51 -5.22 -7.79 -2.63
CA LEU A 51 -6.31 -8.74 -2.83
C LEU A 51 -7.00 -8.54 -4.19
N LYS A 52 -7.22 -7.30 -4.62
CA LYS A 52 -7.76 -6.99 -5.95
C LYS A 52 -6.79 -7.35 -7.06
N THR A 53 -5.52 -7.00 -6.94
CA THR A 53 -4.50 -7.27 -7.94
C THR A 53 -4.29 -8.77 -8.15
N TRP A 54 -4.15 -9.54 -7.08
CA TRP A 54 -3.96 -11.00 -7.16
C TRP A 54 -5.15 -11.69 -7.83
N ASN A 55 -6.33 -11.09 -7.74
CA ASN A 55 -7.59 -11.63 -8.26
C ASN A 55 -8.13 -10.86 -9.48
N LYS A 56 -7.34 -9.95 -10.06
CA LYS A 56 -7.70 -9.12 -11.21
C LYS A 56 -9.05 -8.39 -11.06
N LEU A 57 -9.41 -8.00 -9.84
CA LEU A 57 -10.68 -7.32 -9.54
C LEU A 57 -10.59 -5.83 -9.89
N LYS A 58 -11.51 -5.36 -10.74
CA LYS A 58 -11.60 -3.94 -11.13
C LYS A 58 -12.36 -3.11 -10.08
N SER A 59 -13.42 -3.68 -9.49
CA SER A 59 -14.26 -3.05 -8.47
C SER A 59 -14.06 -3.66 -7.08
N ASN A 60 -14.77 -3.13 -6.09
CA ASN A 60 -14.78 -3.70 -4.74
C ASN A 60 -15.89 -4.77 -4.55
N THR A 61 -16.63 -5.07 -5.62
CA THR A 61 -17.72 -6.04 -5.63
C THR A 61 -17.18 -7.46 -5.69
N ILE A 62 -17.65 -8.31 -4.79
CA ILE A 62 -17.35 -9.74 -4.74
C ILE A 62 -18.65 -10.50 -4.48
N HIS A 63 -18.73 -11.74 -4.97
CA HIS A 63 -19.92 -12.57 -4.83
C HIS A 63 -19.65 -13.79 -3.96
N PRO A 64 -20.64 -14.32 -3.22
CA PRO A 64 -20.50 -15.57 -2.50
C PRO A 64 -20.02 -16.69 -3.41
N LYS A 65 -19.24 -17.63 -2.85
CA LYS A 65 -18.56 -18.74 -3.53
C LYS A 65 -17.43 -18.35 -4.48
N GLN A 66 -17.14 -17.06 -4.67
CA GLN A 66 -15.98 -16.60 -5.43
C GLN A 66 -14.68 -16.98 -4.71
N LYS A 67 -13.70 -17.55 -5.42
CA LYS A 67 -12.38 -17.87 -4.87
C LYS A 67 -11.40 -16.71 -5.07
N LEU A 68 -10.79 -16.25 -3.98
CA LEU A 68 -9.81 -15.17 -3.96
C LEU A 68 -8.45 -15.68 -3.49
N LYS A 69 -7.38 -15.40 -4.24
CA LYS A 69 -5.99 -15.50 -3.79
C LYS A 69 -5.77 -14.48 -2.67
N VAL A 70 -5.47 -14.94 -1.47
CA VAL A 70 -5.32 -14.09 -0.25
C VAL A 70 -3.88 -14.02 0.26
N LYS A 71 -2.93 -14.61 -0.46
CA LYS A 71 -1.50 -14.52 -0.17
C LYS A 71 -0.73 -14.31 -1.47
N GLY A 72 0.18 -13.35 -1.47
CA GLY A 72 1.14 -13.18 -2.56
C GLY A 72 2.24 -14.23 -2.46
N THR A 73 2.75 -14.66 -3.60
CA THR A 73 4.04 -15.36 -3.66
C THR A 73 5.09 -14.46 -3.01
N ALA A 74 5.68 -14.93 -1.91
CA ALA A 74 6.67 -14.17 -1.18
C ALA A 74 7.90 -13.98 -2.08
N VAL A 75 8.07 -12.77 -2.62
CA VAL A 75 9.41 -12.33 -2.99
C VAL A 75 10.10 -12.02 -1.67
N LYS A 76 10.90 -12.99 -1.18
CA LYS A 76 11.92 -12.72 -0.15
C LYS A 76 12.82 -11.64 -0.72
N THR A 77 12.91 -10.49 -0.06
CA THR A 77 14.08 -9.62 -0.23
C THR A 77 14.51 -9.16 1.14
N ALA A 78 15.72 -9.61 1.48
CA ALA A 78 16.46 -9.28 2.66
C ALA A 78 16.76 -7.77 2.72
N ALA A 79 17.14 -7.34 3.91
CA ALA A 79 17.30 -5.96 4.32
C ALA A 79 18.45 -5.20 3.63
N LYS A 80 18.23 -3.88 3.61
CA LYS A 80 19.18 -2.75 3.77
C LYS A 80 19.79 -2.07 2.52
N ALA A 81 19.63 -0.73 2.58
CA ALA A 81 20.48 0.35 2.07
C ALA A 81 20.30 0.90 0.64
N LYS A 82 19.68 2.09 0.61
CA LYS A 82 20.02 3.34 -0.11
C LYS A 82 20.31 3.30 -1.63
N ALA A 83 19.56 4.18 -2.32
CA ALA A 83 19.79 4.83 -3.63
C ALA A 83 19.11 4.24 -4.90
N LYS A 84 18.20 5.06 -5.45
CA LYS A 84 17.81 5.30 -6.87
C LYS A 84 17.55 4.09 -7.81
N THR A 85 16.25 3.81 -8.04
CA THR A 85 15.43 3.63 -9.31
C THR A 85 16.01 2.85 -10.53
N PRO A 86 15.23 2.26 -11.50
CA PRO A 86 13.79 2.44 -11.87
C PRO A 86 12.95 1.16 -12.29
N SER A 87 11.62 1.15 -12.05
CA SER A 87 10.44 1.17 -13.00
C SER A 87 10.01 -0.12 -13.74
N ARG A 88 8.69 -0.48 -13.67
CA ARG A 88 7.71 -0.68 -14.78
C ARG A 88 6.38 -1.30 -14.25
N SER A 89 5.14 -0.95 -14.59
CA SER A 89 4.50 0.21 -15.21
C SER A 89 2.99 0.12 -14.96
N THR A 90 2.41 1.16 -14.36
CA THR A 90 1.21 1.78 -14.91
C THR A 90 1.53 3.26 -14.95
N SER A 91 1.76 3.79 -16.14
CA SER A 91 1.92 5.23 -16.35
C SER A 91 0.69 5.93 -15.80
N SER A 92 0.86 6.67 -14.71
CA SER A 92 0.13 7.90 -14.44
C SER A 92 0.91 8.71 -13.40
N ASN A 93 1.83 9.51 -13.92
CA ASN A 93 1.95 10.91 -13.52
C ASN A 93 2.51 11.28 -12.13
N VAL A 94 3.50 10.58 -11.56
CA VAL A 94 4.21 11.14 -10.39
C VAL A 94 5.12 12.29 -10.84
N VAL A 95 4.81 13.53 -10.45
CA VAL A 95 5.55 14.74 -10.88
C VAL A 95 6.59 15.19 -9.84
N LYS A 96 6.33 14.92 -8.55
CA LYS A 96 7.23 15.29 -7.45
C LYS A 96 7.08 14.31 -6.30
N GLU A 97 8.18 13.98 -5.62
CA GLU A 97 8.19 13.17 -4.41
C GLU A 97 9.07 13.83 -3.35
N PHE A 98 8.61 13.87 -2.11
CA PHE A 98 9.36 14.41 -0.98
C PHE A 98 8.84 13.88 0.35
N THR A 99 9.58 14.12 1.43
CA THR A 99 9.19 13.76 2.80
C THR A 99 8.46 14.91 3.47
N VAL A 100 7.38 14.59 4.18
CA VAL A 100 6.60 15.54 4.99
C VAL A 100 6.40 15.02 6.40
N SER A 101 6.22 15.93 7.36
CA SER A 101 5.71 15.57 8.69
C SER A 101 4.19 15.47 8.63
N ALA A 102 3.65 14.31 8.99
CA ALA A 102 2.23 14.00 8.92
C ALA A 102 1.64 13.77 10.31
N SER A 103 0.53 14.45 10.60
CA SER A 103 -0.40 14.12 11.68
C SER A 103 -1.72 13.59 11.11
N ALA A 104 -2.71 13.36 11.98
CA ALA A 104 -4.08 13.09 11.55
C ALA A 104 -5.08 13.99 12.29
N TYR A 105 -6.14 14.36 11.58
CA TYR A 105 -7.28 15.09 12.13
C TYR A 105 -8.59 14.35 11.90
N THR A 106 -9.59 14.70 12.71
CA THR A 106 -10.96 14.18 12.60
C THR A 106 -11.91 15.33 12.31
N ALA A 107 -12.98 15.08 11.56
CA ALA A 107 -14.03 16.08 11.29
C ALA A 107 -15.06 16.21 12.42
N SER A 108 -14.99 15.32 13.44
CA SER A 108 -15.95 15.17 14.53
C SER A 108 -15.50 15.88 15.81
N CYS A 109 -15.10 17.15 15.71
CA CYS A 109 -14.83 18.03 16.86
C CYS A 109 -16.02 18.97 17.13
N ALA A 110 -16.18 19.40 18.39
CA ALA A 110 -17.20 20.36 18.77
C ALA A 110 -17.02 21.67 17.97
N GLY A 111 -18.10 22.16 17.36
CA GLY A 111 -18.08 23.35 16.48
C GLY A 111 -17.49 23.13 15.08
N CYS A 112 -16.93 21.96 14.76
CA CYS A 112 -16.37 21.71 13.45
C CYS A 112 -17.48 21.44 12.42
N SER A 113 -17.54 22.23 11.35
CA SER A 113 -18.50 22.02 10.25
C SER A 113 -18.25 20.68 9.53
N GLY A 114 -16.99 20.24 9.50
CA GLY A 114 -16.55 19.08 8.71
C GLY A 114 -16.47 19.38 7.21
N ILE A 115 -16.54 20.66 6.83
CA ILE A 115 -16.36 21.14 5.46
C ILE A 115 -14.90 21.59 5.29
N THR A 116 -14.21 21.04 4.31
CA THR A 116 -12.82 21.40 4.01
C THR A 116 -12.73 22.71 3.22
N LYS A 117 -11.52 23.27 3.07
CA LYS A 117 -11.28 24.48 2.27
C LYS A 117 -11.79 24.39 0.83
N THR A 118 -11.77 23.20 0.22
CA THR A 118 -12.32 22.97 -1.14
C THR A 118 -13.81 22.62 -1.15
N GLY A 119 -14.50 22.71 -0.02
CA GLY A 119 -15.94 22.44 0.08
C GLY A 119 -16.33 20.97 0.27
N ILE A 120 -15.37 20.06 0.53
CA ILE A 120 -15.68 18.64 0.73
C ILE A 120 -16.31 18.44 2.10
N ASN A 121 -17.48 17.82 2.16
CA ASN A 121 -18.12 17.46 3.43
C ASN A 121 -17.66 16.08 3.92
N LEU A 122 -16.75 16.07 4.90
CA LEU A 122 -16.15 14.86 5.46
C LEU A 122 -17.08 14.08 6.39
N LYS A 123 -18.10 14.74 6.97
CA LYS A 123 -19.11 14.07 7.80
C LYS A 123 -20.08 13.24 6.96
N LYS A 124 -20.47 13.77 5.79
CA LYS A 124 -21.27 13.04 4.80
C LYS A 124 -20.45 11.99 4.05
N ASN A 125 -19.14 12.20 3.93
CA ASN A 125 -18.24 11.35 3.16
C ASN A 125 -17.02 10.88 3.98
N PRO A 126 -17.21 10.11 5.06
CA PRO A 126 -16.11 9.70 5.93
C PRO A 126 -15.12 8.75 5.24
N GLY A 127 -15.50 8.11 4.13
CA GLY A 127 -14.60 7.27 3.35
C GLY A 127 -13.58 8.04 2.49
N LEU A 128 -13.78 9.35 2.29
CA LEU A 128 -12.88 10.15 1.45
C LEU A 128 -11.52 10.31 2.10
N LYS A 129 -10.49 10.31 1.25
CA LYS A 129 -9.10 10.52 1.66
C LYS A 129 -8.73 11.95 1.32
N VAL A 130 -8.81 12.83 2.30
CA VAL A 130 -8.48 14.25 2.17
C VAL A 130 -7.32 14.58 3.10
N ILE A 131 -6.37 15.37 2.61
CA ILE A 131 -5.29 15.91 3.42
C ILE A 131 -5.38 17.43 3.51
N ALA A 132 -5.02 17.97 4.67
CA ALA A 132 -4.72 19.38 4.83
C ALA A 132 -3.24 19.63 4.48
N VAL A 133 -2.98 20.72 3.75
CA VAL A 133 -1.64 21.08 3.25
C VAL A 133 -1.37 22.58 3.37
N ASP A 134 -0.10 22.99 3.18
CA ASP A 134 0.25 24.37 2.82
C ASP A 134 0.09 24.56 1.29
N PRO A 135 -0.85 25.41 0.82
CA PRO A 135 -1.07 25.63 -0.61
C PRO A 135 0.14 26.14 -1.40
N ARG A 136 1.12 26.76 -0.72
CA ARG A 136 2.38 27.21 -1.35
C ARG A 136 3.30 26.04 -1.71
N VAL A 137 3.15 24.89 -1.05
CA VAL A 137 3.93 23.67 -1.29
C VAL A 137 3.15 22.67 -2.13
N ILE A 138 1.87 22.45 -1.79
CA ILE A 138 0.97 21.54 -2.51
C ILE A 138 -0.34 22.29 -2.76
N LYS A 139 -0.63 22.62 -4.03
CA LYS A 139 -1.86 23.33 -4.41
C LYS A 139 -3.11 22.52 -4.00
N LEU A 140 -4.18 23.22 -3.61
CA LEU A 140 -5.46 22.56 -3.37
C LEU A 140 -5.99 21.90 -4.65
N GLY A 141 -6.70 20.79 -4.50
CA GLY A 141 -7.17 19.92 -5.60
C GLY A 141 -6.12 18.93 -6.10
N THR A 142 -4.85 19.06 -5.70
CA THR A 142 -3.79 18.15 -6.12
C THR A 142 -4.07 16.72 -5.65
N LYS A 143 -3.99 15.76 -6.57
CA LYS A 143 -4.04 14.32 -6.26
C LYS A 143 -2.67 13.88 -5.75
N VAL A 144 -2.65 13.10 -4.67
CA VAL A 144 -1.41 12.65 -4.05
C VAL A 144 -1.50 11.18 -3.64
N TYR A 145 -0.34 10.56 -3.45
CA TYR A 145 -0.22 9.30 -2.72
C TYR A 145 0.65 9.53 -1.48
N VAL A 146 0.14 9.16 -0.30
CA VAL A 146 0.83 9.30 0.99
C VAL A 146 1.16 7.91 1.52
N ASP A 147 2.45 7.66 1.78
CA ASP A 147 2.92 6.37 2.29
C ASP A 147 2.19 5.99 3.59
N GLY A 148 1.63 4.78 3.63
CA GLY A 148 0.86 4.26 4.75
C GLY A 148 -0.58 4.79 4.87
N TYR A 149 -0.98 5.81 4.11
CA TYR A 149 -2.35 6.35 4.11
C TYR A 149 -3.12 6.03 2.81
N GLY A 150 -2.43 6.07 1.66
CA GLY A 150 -2.96 5.79 0.34
C GLY A 150 -3.17 7.02 -0.53
N TYR A 151 -3.96 6.87 -1.60
CA TYR A 151 -4.35 7.96 -2.48
C TYR A 151 -5.26 8.96 -1.76
N ALA A 152 -5.02 10.24 -1.98
CA ALA A 152 -5.77 11.32 -1.36
C ALA A 152 -5.83 12.56 -2.26
N VAL A 153 -6.67 13.52 -1.86
CA VAL A 153 -6.71 14.87 -2.44
C VAL A 153 -6.26 15.90 -1.41
N ALA A 154 -5.46 16.87 -1.85
CA ALA A 154 -5.17 18.09 -1.09
C ALA A 154 -6.43 18.97 -1.06
N GLY A 155 -7.35 18.69 -0.14
CA GLY A 155 -8.67 19.32 -0.11
C GLY A 155 -8.85 20.32 1.03
N ASP A 156 -7.85 20.46 1.90
CA ASP A 156 -7.98 21.30 3.09
C ASP A 156 -6.72 22.08 3.45
N THR A 157 -6.86 23.00 4.40
CA THR A 157 -5.76 23.78 4.98
C THR A 157 -5.93 23.88 6.49
N GLY A 158 -4.83 24.06 7.23
CA GLY A 158 -4.87 24.33 8.66
C GLY A 158 -3.88 25.40 9.07
N GLY A 159 -4.18 26.15 10.12
CA GLY A 159 -3.30 27.23 10.63
C GLY A 159 -1.89 26.74 10.96
N ALA A 160 -1.77 25.53 11.51
CA ALA A 160 -0.50 24.89 11.86
C ALA A 160 0.14 24.08 10.71
N ILE A 161 -0.58 23.90 9.58
CA ILE A 161 -0.11 23.11 8.44
C ILE A 161 0.61 24.03 7.47
N LYS A 162 1.91 24.23 7.73
CA LYS A 162 2.80 25.14 7.00
C LYS A 162 4.05 24.42 6.52
N GLY A 163 4.50 24.75 5.31
CA GLY A 163 5.66 24.12 4.67
C GLY A 163 5.43 22.63 4.36
N HIS A 164 6.44 21.81 4.64
CA HIS A 164 6.43 20.35 4.42
C HIS A 164 5.70 19.59 5.54
N LYS A 165 4.53 20.10 5.95
CA LYS A 165 3.63 19.48 6.93
C LYS A 165 2.31 19.15 6.25
N ILE A 166 1.72 18.01 6.61
CA ILE A 166 0.39 17.61 6.19
C ILE A 166 -0.41 17.09 7.38
N ASP A 167 -1.73 17.11 7.25
CA ASP A 167 -2.64 16.46 8.19
C ASP A 167 -3.58 15.54 7.43
N VAL A 168 -3.62 14.25 7.76
CA VAL A 168 -4.48 13.29 7.05
C VAL A 168 -5.85 13.18 7.72
N PHE A 169 -6.92 13.24 6.94
CA PHE A 169 -8.25 13.01 7.50
C PHE A 169 -8.42 11.55 7.90
N ILE A 170 -8.83 11.33 9.14
CA ILE A 170 -9.23 10.02 9.65
C ILE A 170 -10.58 10.19 10.35
N PRO A 171 -11.61 9.40 9.99
CA PRO A 171 -12.97 9.62 10.51
C PRO A 171 -13.12 9.43 12.01
N THR A 172 -12.31 8.55 12.61
CA THR A 172 -12.45 8.18 14.02
C THR A 172 -11.22 8.58 14.82
N LYS A 173 -11.45 9.09 16.03
CA LYS A 173 -10.39 9.49 16.97
C LYS A 173 -9.41 8.33 17.26
N SER A 174 -9.93 7.11 17.45
CA SER A 174 -9.08 5.94 17.69
C SER A 174 -8.12 5.66 16.54
N ALA A 175 -8.59 5.75 15.29
CA ALA A 175 -7.71 5.53 14.13
C ALA A 175 -6.73 6.70 13.93
N ALA A 176 -7.12 7.93 14.25
CA ALA A 176 -6.23 9.08 14.23
C ALA A 176 -5.09 8.96 15.25
N LEU A 177 -5.38 8.49 16.47
CA LEU A 177 -4.37 8.21 17.48
C LEU A 177 -3.42 7.08 17.04
N LYS A 178 -3.95 6.01 16.43
CA LYS A 178 -3.12 4.93 15.87
C LYS A 178 -2.24 5.39 14.70
N TRP A 179 -2.68 6.39 13.94
CA TRP A 179 -1.86 6.98 12.90
C TRP A 179 -0.62 7.68 13.49
N GLY A 180 -0.82 8.46 14.55
CA GLY A 180 0.24 9.19 15.25
C GLY A 180 0.90 10.29 14.41
N ARG A 181 1.95 10.90 14.95
CA ARG A 181 2.80 11.84 14.20
C ARG A 181 4.01 11.10 13.67
N LYS A 182 4.31 11.28 12.38
CA LYS A 182 5.45 10.62 11.73
C LYS A 182 5.84 11.32 10.45
N ASN A 183 7.07 11.09 10.01
CA ASN A 183 7.51 11.50 8.69
C ASN A 183 7.12 10.44 7.67
N VAL A 184 6.52 10.88 6.56
CA VAL A 184 6.07 10.00 5.47
C VAL A 184 6.50 10.59 4.13
N LYS A 185 6.68 9.73 3.13
CA LYS A 185 6.84 10.21 1.76
C LYS A 185 5.47 10.52 1.15
N ILE A 186 5.43 11.58 0.38
CA ILE A 186 4.28 11.99 -0.42
C ILE A 186 4.69 12.12 -1.88
N LYS A 187 3.82 11.64 -2.77
CA LYS A 187 3.96 11.72 -4.22
C LYS A 187 2.86 12.59 -4.78
N ILE A 188 3.23 13.58 -5.57
CA ILE A 188 2.33 14.47 -6.30
C ILE A 188 1.98 13.83 -7.64
N LEU A 189 0.69 13.73 -7.94
CA LEU A 189 0.16 13.07 -9.13
C LEU A 189 -0.41 14.12 -10.11
N LYS A 190 -0.19 13.91 -11.41
CA LYS A 190 -0.80 14.68 -12.52
C LYS A 190 -2.04 13.97 -13.07
#